data_AF-A0A7S0Q2Z1-F1
#
_entry.id   AF-A0A7S0Q2Z1-F1
#
_cell.length_a   1.000
_cell.length_b   1.000
_cell.length_c   1.000
_cell.angle_alpha   90.00
_cell.angle_beta   90.00
_cell.angle_gamma   90.00
#
_symmetry.space_group_name_H-M   'P 1'
#
loop_
_entity.id
_entity.type
_entity.pdbx_description
1 polymer ?
#
loop_
_entity_poly.entity_id
_entity_poly.type
_entity_poly.pdbx_seq_one_letter_code
_entity_poly.pdbx_strand_id
1 'polypeptide(L)'
;ARMGGRVGLLDADVHGPSLPQLVSLPEGSLPIVQRAGSKLLEPPVVGGVKLMSYGYIAQGASAGAARGSAMRGPMVGKVVAQMLSGTQWGELDYLIVDMPPGTGDVQLTLSQTYGISAAVVVSTPQRVVLADVRKGIDVLNELRVPIVSLVENFAYFRDESGRSHLPFGPSQLDAIREYAGVAEAGAFRLPLE
;
A
#
# COMPACT_ATOMS: atom_id res chain seq x y z
N ALA A 1 -2.82 8.68 12.26
CA ALA A 1 -3.46 8.25 13.51
C ALA A 1 -2.81 8.86 14.75
N ARG A 2 -1.58 8.47 15.15
CA ARG A 2 -0.95 9.00 16.38
C ARG A 2 -0.78 10.53 16.42
N MET A 3 -0.65 11.17 15.26
CA MET A 3 -0.59 12.64 15.11
C MET A 3 -1.98 13.30 14.96
N GLY A 4 -3.08 12.60 15.26
CA GLY A 4 -4.45 13.13 15.22
C GLY A 4 -5.19 13.02 13.88
N GLY A 5 -4.51 12.68 12.78
CA GLY A 5 -5.18 12.50 11.48
C GLY A 5 -6.08 11.26 11.41
N ARG A 6 -7.22 11.39 10.70
CA ARG A 6 -8.17 10.31 10.37
C ARG A 6 -7.62 9.51 9.20
N VAL A 7 -7.23 8.26 9.45
CA VAL A 7 -6.50 7.43 8.48
C VAL A 7 -7.24 6.15 8.14
N GLY A 8 -7.32 5.85 6.85
CA GLY A 8 -7.64 4.53 6.32
C GLY A 8 -6.41 3.88 5.69
N LEU A 9 -6.33 2.55 5.75
CA LEU A 9 -5.39 1.71 5.03
C LEU A 9 -6.17 0.68 4.22
N LEU A 10 -5.97 0.69 2.91
CA LEU A 10 -6.49 -0.28 1.97
C LEU A 10 -5.33 -1.12 1.43
N ASP A 11 -5.33 -2.41 1.73
CA ASP A 11 -4.45 -3.39 1.09
C ASP A 11 -5.05 -3.80 -0.26
N ALA A 12 -4.40 -3.34 -1.34
CA ALA A 12 -4.80 -3.58 -2.72
C ALA A 12 -4.09 -4.78 -3.36
N ASP A 13 -3.20 -5.47 -2.63
CA ASP A 13 -2.61 -6.72 -3.10
C ASP A 13 -3.59 -7.89 -2.86
N VAL A 14 -4.44 -8.11 -3.85
CA VAL A 14 -5.44 -9.19 -3.84
C VAL A 14 -4.80 -10.58 -3.86
N HIS A 15 -3.59 -10.73 -4.41
CA HIS A 15 -2.96 -12.03 -4.60
C HIS A 15 -2.13 -12.46 -3.40
N GLY A 16 -1.48 -11.52 -2.74
CA GLY A 16 -0.66 -11.76 -1.55
C GLY A 16 -0.94 -10.74 -0.44
N PRO A 17 -2.19 -10.62 0.04
CA PRO A 17 -2.54 -9.61 1.04
C PRO A 17 -1.71 -9.82 2.32
N SER A 18 -0.95 -8.80 2.69
CA SER A 18 -0.06 -8.82 3.84
C SER A 18 -0.78 -8.37 5.12
N LEU A 19 -1.78 -7.48 4.99
CA LEU A 19 -2.44 -6.84 6.12
C LEU A 19 -3.11 -7.82 7.11
N PRO A 20 -3.80 -8.88 6.67
CA PRO A 20 -4.39 -9.86 7.60
C PRO A 20 -3.36 -10.69 8.38
N GLN A 21 -2.13 -10.78 7.88
CA GLN A 21 -1.02 -11.45 8.57
C GLN A 21 -0.40 -10.55 9.64
N LEU A 22 -0.37 -9.23 9.37
CA LEU A 22 0.15 -8.22 10.29
C LEU A 22 -0.85 -7.86 11.39
N VAL A 23 -2.13 -7.81 11.06
CA VAL A 23 -3.22 -7.46 11.97
C VAL A 23 -4.33 -8.49 11.87
N SER A 24 -4.34 -9.44 12.79
CA SER A 24 -5.42 -10.41 12.93
C SER A 24 -6.65 -9.76 13.55
N LEU A 25 -7.83 -10.12 13.05
CA LEU A 25 -9.10 -9.60 13.51
C LEU A 25 -10.00 -10.74 13.99
N PRO A 26 -10.83 -10.53 15.02
CA PRO A 26 -11.86 -11.48 15.41
C PRO A 26 -12.83 -11.77 14.26
N GLU A 27 -13.48 -12.94 14.29
CA GLU A 27 -14.58 -13.25 13.39
C GLU A 27 -15.70 -12.18 13.49
N GLY A 28 -16.31 -11.84 12.36
CA GLY A 28 -17.37 -10.82 12.31
C GLY A 28 -16.88 -9.36 12.37
N SER A 29 -15.56 -9.11 12.31
CA SER A 29 -14.98 -7.74 12.34
C SER A 29 -15.26 -6.89 11.08
N LEU A 30 -16.07 -7.38 10.14
CA LEU A 30 -16.47 -6.69 8.92
C LEU A 30 -18.00 -6.72 8.75
N PRO A 31 -18.77 -6.04 9.62
CA PRO A 31 -20.22 -6.04 9.51
C PRO A 31 -20.66 -5.26 8.26
N ILE A 32 -21.75 -5.73 7.65
CA ILE A 32 -22.43 -5.01 6.57
C ILE A 32 -23.39 -4.02 7.20
N VAL A 33 -23.22 -2.74 6.88
CA VAL A 33 -24.07 -1.65 7.34
C VAL A 33 -24.85 -1.05 6.17
N GLN A 34 -26.06 -0.56 6.44
CA GLN A 34 -26.85 0.16 5.45
C GLN A 34 -26.66 1.66 5.61
N ARG A 35 -26.20 2.33 4.54
CA ARG A 35 -25.94 3.78 4.51
C ARG A 35 -26.41 4.35 3.18
N ALA A 36 -27.21 5.41 3.23
CA ALA A 36 -27.76 6.08 2.04
C ALA A 36 -28.39 5.11 1.01
N GLY A 37 -29.04 4.04 1.47
CA GLY A 37 -29.66 3.01 0.62
C GLY A 37 -28.72 1.90 0.15
N SER A 38 -27.40 2.04 0.30
CA SER A 38 -26.41 1.04 -0.10
C SER A 38 -25.94 0.18 1.08
N LYS A 39 -25.57 -1.07 0.79
CA LYS A 39 -24.89 -1.97 1.73
C LYS A 39 -23.38 -1.76 1.60
N LEU A 40 -22.72 -1.39 2.69
CA LEU A 40 -21.29 -1.14 2.76
C LEU A 40 -20.66 -2.00 3.85
N LEU A 41 -19.38 -2.34 3.70
CA LEU A 41 -18.57 -2.95 4.75
C LEU A 41 -18.09 -1.86 5.70
N GLU A 42 -18.36 -2.02 6.99
CA GLU A 42 -17.75 -1.16 8.01
C GLU A 42 -16.33 -1.66 8.31
N PRO A 43 -15.29 -0.85 8.06
CA PRO A 43 -13.92 -1.30 8.24
C PRO A 43 -13.57 -1.35 9.74
N PRO A 44 -12.89 -2.41 10.20
CA PRO A 44 -12.35 -2.51 11.55
C PRO A 44 -11.37 -1.37 11.84
N VAL A 45 -11.33 -0.93 13.09
CA VAL A 45 -10.43 0.14 13.54
C VAL A 45 -9.40 -0.44 14.50
N VAL A 46 -8.13 -0.34 14.14
CA VAL A 46 -7.00 -0.77 14.98
C VAL A 46 -6.01 0.37 15.11
N GLY A 47 -5.65 0.73 16.35
CA GLY A 47 -4.71 1.83 16.60
C GLY A 47 -5.14 3.19 16.02
N GLY A 48 -6.45 3.41 15.84
CA GLY A 48 -7.00 4.61 15.22
C GLY A 48 -6.92 4.64 13.68
N VAL A 49 -6.67 3.50 13.03
CA VAL A 49 -6.64 3.35 11.57
C VAL A 49 -7.77 2.42 11.13
N LYS A 50 -8.54 2.83 10.11
CA LYS A 50 -9.54 1.99 9.45
C LYS A 50 -8.84 1.04 8.48
N LEU A 51 -9.05 -0.26 8.62
CA LEU A 51 -8.34 -1.27 7.82
C LEU A 51 -9.27 -1.96 6.84
N MET A 52 -8.82 -2.16 5.61
CA MET A 52 -9.50 -2.98 4.62
C MET A 52 -8.50 -3.78 3.79
N SER A 53 -8.79 -5.05 3.54
CA SER A 53 -7.98 -5.94 2.71
C SER A 53 -8.89 -6.98 2.07
N TYR A 54 -8.52 -7.45 0.87
CA TYR A 54 -9.22 -8.56 0.24
C TYR A 54 -9.16 -9.81 1.13
N GLY A 55 -8.05 -10.00 1.86
CA GLY A 55 -7.90 -11.14 2.76
C GLY A 55 -8.87 -11.13 3.94
N TYR A 56 -9.29 -9.96 4.44
CA TYR A 56 -10.34 -9.90 5.47
C TYR A 56 -11.73 -10.27 4.91
N ILE A 57 -12.05 -9.79 3.70
CA ILE A 57 -13.31 -10.13 3.01
C ILE A 57 -13.36 -11.63 2.75
N ALA A 58 -12.26 -12.21 2.26
CA ALA A 58 -12.15 -13.63 1.96
C ALA A 58 -12.20 -14.53 3.21
N GLN A 59 -11.78 -14.03 4.38
CA GLN A 59 -11.89 -14.74 5.66
C GLN A 59 -13.31 -14.67 6.24
N GLY A 60 -14.01 -13.53 6.10
CA GLY A 60 -15.36 -13.32 6.62
C GLY A 60 -16.48 -13.92 5.76
N ALA A 61 -16.25 -14.07 4.45
CA ALA A 61 -17.12 -14.88 3.61
C ALA A 61 -16.84 -16.37 3.89
N SER A 62 -17.85 -17.12 4.37
CA SER A 62 -17.75 -18.58 4.53
C SER A 62 -16.96 -19.18 3.37
N ALA A 63 -15.84 -19.84 3.69
CA ALA A 63 -14.76 -20.25 2.79
C ALA A 63 -15.18 -21.20 1.65
N GLY A 64 -16.03 -20.73 0.74
CA GLY A 64 -16.69 -21.52 -0.30
C GLY A 64 -16.65 -20.91 -1.70
N ALA A 65 -16.15 -19.69 -1.88
CA ALA A 65 -15.97 -19.10 -3.21
C ALA A 65 -14.63 -18.36 -3.29
N ALA A 66 -13.76 -18.81 -4.19
CA ALA A 66 -12.51 -18.17 -4.62
C ALA A 66 -11.23 -18.42 -3.79
N ARG A 67 -11.08 -19.56 -3.09
CA ARG A 67 -9.75 -20.17 -2.99
C ARG A 67 -9.38 -20.72 -4.37
N GLY A 68 -8.67 -19.94 -5.19
CA GLY A 68 -7.93 -20.49 -6.34
C GLY A 68 -8.43 -20.19 -7.74
N SER A 69 -9.26 -19.17 -7.97
CA SER A 69 -9.43 -18.65 -9.33
C SER A 69 -8.45 -17.50 -9.55
N ALA A 70 -7.44 -17.71 -10.40
CA ALA A 70 -6.50 -16.68 -10.81
C ALA A 70 -7.28 -15.49 -11.43
N MET A 71 -7.62 -14.49 -10.61
CA MET A 71 -8.17 -13.23 -11.09
C MET A 71 -7.13 -12.61 -12.03
N ARG A 72 -7.52 -12.35 -13.27
CA ARG A 72 -6.62 -11.80 -14.29
C ARG A 72 -6.72 -10.28 -14.31
N GLY A 73 -5.56 -9.62 -14.32
CA GLY A 73 -5.31 -8.20 -14.62
C GLY A 73 -6.48 -7.23 -14.34
N PRO A 74 -7.34 -6.91 -15.34
CA PRO A 74 -8.41 -5.93 -15.18
C PRO A 74 -9.45 -6.25 -14.10
N MET A 75 -9.64 -7.53 -13.77
CA MET A 75 -10.55 -7.91 -12.68
C MET A 75 -10.02 -7.51 -11.31
N VAL A 76 -8.70 -7.52 -11.13
CA VAL A 76 -8.07 -7.13 -9.86
C VAL A 76 -8.32 -5.64 -9.61
N GLY A 77 -8.08 -4.79 -10.61
CA GLY A 77 -8.37 -3.36 -10.52
C GLY A 77 -9.84 -3.08 -10.18
N LYS A 78 -10.78 -3.82 -10.78
CA LYS A 78 -12.22 -3.71 -10.46
C LYS A 78 -12.54 -4.13 -9.02
N VAL A 79 -11.95 -5.23 -8.54
CA VAL A 79 -12.15 -5.68 -7.15
C VAL A 79 -11.65 -4.63 -6.17
N VAL A 80 -10.45 -4.07 -6.39
CA VAL A 80 -9.92 -3.01 -5.51
C VAL A 80 -10.80 -1.75 -5.56
N ALA A 81 -11.28 -1.36 -6.74
CA ALA A 81 -12.23 -0.25 -6.87
C ALA A 81 -13.56 -0.52 -6.13
N GLN A 82 -14.06 -1.76 -6.19
CA GLN A 82 -15.24 -2.18 -5.43
C GLN A 82 -14.99 -2.19 -3.93
N MET A 83 -13.80 -2.58 -3.48
CA MET A 83 -13.44 -2.49 -2.07
C MET A 83 -13.40 -1.04 -1.59
N LEU A 84 -12.80 -0.15 -2.40
CA LEU A 84 -12.69 1.27 -2.06
C LEU A 84 -14.07 1.93 -1.97
N SER A 85 -14.96 1.68 -2.95
CA SER A 85 -16.33 2.22 -2.97
C SER A 85 -17.32 1.49 -2.05
N GLY A 86 -17.10 0.20 -1.79
CA GLY A 86 -17.94 -0.65 -0.95
C GLY A 86 -17.60 -0.61 0.53
N THR A 87 -16.59 0.16 0.93
CA THR A 87 -16.18 0.34 2.33
C THR A 87 -16.70 1.66 2.89
N GLN A 88 -17.25 1.61 4.09
CA GLN A 88 -17.72 2.79 4.81
C GLN A 88 -16.56 3.52 5.50
N TRP A 89 -15.74 4.20 4.70
CA TRP A 89 -14.60 4.98 5.19
C TRP A 89 -15.01 6.16 6.07
N GLY A 90 -16.20 6.73 5.85
CA GLY A 90 -16.58 8.02 6.45
C GLY A 90 -15.59 9.13 6.06
N GLU A 91 -15.42 10.11 6.94
CA GLU A 91 -14.46 11.20 6.72
C GLU A 91 -13.03 10.75 7.04
N LEU A 92 -12.12 10.92 6.07
CA LEU A 92 -10.70 10.64 6.21
C LEU A 92 -9.88 11.85 5.78
N ASP A 93 -8.75 12.08 6.45
CA ASP A 93 -7.71 13.00 6.01
C ASP A 93 -6.74 12.30 5.04
N TYR A 94 -6.50 11.00 5.28
CA TYR A 94 -5.61 10.18 4.47
C TYR A 94 -6.22 8.79 4.25
N LEU A 95 -6.23 8.34 3.00
CA LEU A 95 -6.41 6.94 2.64
C LEU A 95 -5.11 6.45 2.02
N ILE A 96 -4.39 5.61 2.77
CA ILE A 96 -3.17 4.97 2.28
C ILE A 96 -3.59 3.70 1.54
N VAL A 97 -3.08 3.51 0.34
CA VAL A 97 -3.32 2.30 -0.45
C VAL A 97 -2.00 1.55 -0.59
N ASP A 98 -1.93 0.35 -0.03
CA ASP A 98 -0.80 -0.56 -0.21
C ASP A 98 -0.96 -1.24 -1.57
N MET A 99 -0.21 -0.73 -2.55
CA MET A 99 -0.29 -1.16 -3.94
C MET A 99 0.49 -2.47 -4.13
N PRO A 100 -0.01 -3.40 -4.96
CA PRO A 100 0.80 -4.57 -5.34
C PRO A 100 2.09 -4.12 -6.04
N PRO A 101 3.17 -4.92 -5.96
CA PRO A 101 4.43 -4.59 -6.59
C PRO A 101 4.32 -4.53 -8.14
N GLY A 102 5.20 -3.75 -8.76
CA GLY A 102 5.27 -3.59 -10.21
C GLY A 102 4.38 -2.46 -10.75
N THR A 103 4.11 -2.47 -12.06
CA THR A 103 3.36 -1.42 -12.79
C THR A 103 2.03 -1.96 -13.32
N GLY A 104 1.31 -2.72 -12.50
CA GLY A 104 0.14 -3.49 -12.92
C GLY A 104 -1.16 -2.67 -13.07
N ASP A 105 -2.20 -3.35 -13.58
CA ASP A 105 -3.52 -2.77 -13.86
C ASP A 105 -4.18 -2.06 -12.66
N VAL A 106 -3.84 -2.44 -11.42
CA VAL A 106 -4.37 -1.81 -10.20
C VAL A 106 -3.95 -0.36 -10.10
N GLN A 107 -2.65 -0.06 -10.29
CA GLN A 107 -2.14 1.31 -10.23
C GLN A 107 -2.77 2.18 -11.30
N LEU A 108 -2.90 1.66 -12.53
CA LEU A 108 -3.53 2.36 -13.64
C LEU A 108 -5.01 2.62 -13.36
N THR A 109 -5.77 1.59 -12.98
CA THR A 109 -7.20 1.69 -12.69
C THR A 109 -7.49 2.68 -11.57
N LEU A 110 -6.74 2.61 -10.47
CA LEU A 110 -6.95 3.49 -9.32
C LEU A 110 -6.58 4.94 -9.65
N SER A 111 -5.47 5.15 -10.34
CA SER A 111 -5.05 6.50 -10.77
C SER A 111 -6.07 7.14 -11.70
N GLN A 112 -6.62 6.37 -12.64
CA GLN A 112 -7.63 6.86 -13.59
C GLN A 112 -9.02 7.06 -12.96
N THR A 113 -9.42 6.20 -12.03
CA THR A 113 -10.79 6.19 -11.48
C THR A 113 -10.95 7.12 -10.29
N TYR A 114 -9.96 7.17 -9.39
CA TYR A 114 -10.09 7.86 -8.10
C TYR A 114 -9.14 9.05 -7.95
N GLY A 115 -8.14 9.20 -8.83
CA GLY A 115 -7.14 10.27 -8.76
C GLY A 115 -6.23 10.13 -7.54
N ILE A 116 -5.00 9.67 -7.75
CA ILE A 116 -4.02 9.57 -6.64
C ILE A 116 -3.42 10.96 -6.38
N SER A 117 -3.55 11.44 -5.15
CA SER A 117 -3.05 12.78 -4.77
C SER A 117 -1.53 12.84 -4.65
N ALA A 118 -0.89 11.75 -4.25
CA ALA A 118 0.55 11.63 -4.11
C ALA A 118 0.99 10.17 -3.98
N ALA A 119 2.27 9.90 -4.29
CA ALA A 119 2.90 8.60 -4.13
C ALA A 119 4.13 8.67 -3.21
N VAL A 120 4.32 7.59 -2.45
CA VAL A 120 5.56 7.29 -1.73
C VAL A 120 6.17 6.05 -2.37
N VAL A 121 7.40 6.17 -2.86
CA VAL A 121 8.10 5.05 -3.51
C VAL A 121 8.99 4.37 -2.48
N VAL A 122 8.81 3.06 -2.33
CA VAL A 122 9.61 2.23 -1.43
C VAL A 122 10.57 1.36 -2.25
N SER A 123 11.83 1.33 -1.85
CA SER A 123 12.92 0.58 -2.49
C SER A 123 13.79 -0.12 -1.44
N THR A 124 14.85 -0.80 -1.87
CA THR A 124 15.86 -1.42 -1.03
C THR A 124 17.27 -1.21 -1.65
N PRO A 125 18.38 -1.32 -0.89
CA PRO A 125 19.72 -0.98 -1.39
C PRO A 125 20.25 -1.84 -2.55
N GLN A 126 19.65 -3.00 -2.80
CA GLN A 126 20.11 -3.91 -3.84
C GLN A 126 19.95 -3.26 -5.22
N ARG A 127 21.06 -3.17 -5.95
CA ARG A 127 21.11 -2.57 -7.29
C ARG A 127 20.11 -3.13 -8.30
N VAL A 128 19.73 -4.40 -8.17
CA VAL A 128 18.74 -5.04 -9.05
C VAL A 128 17.38 -4.36 -9.01
N VAL A 129 17.03 -3.73 -7.87
CA VAL A 129 15.72 -3.07 -7.65
C VAL A 129 15.62 -1.73 -8.39
N LEU A 130 16.73 -1.13 -8.81
CA LEU A 130 16.74 0.17 -9.46
C LEU A 130 15.93 0.20 -10.77
N ALA A 131 15.99 -0.87 -11.55
CA ALA A 131 15.27 -0.94 -12.82
C ALA A 131 13.75 -0.95 -12.59
N ASP A 132 13.28 -1.64 -11.56
CA ASP A 132 11.84 -1.75 -11.27
C ASP A 132 11.31 -0.47 -10.63
N VAL A 133 12.09 0.17 -9.76
CA VAL A 133 11.75 1.48 -9.18
C VAL A 133 11.65 2.56 -10.25
N ARG A 134 12.60 2.61 -11.20
CA ARG A 134 12.56 3.59 -12.31
C ARG A 134 11.30 3.42 -13.16
N LYS A 135 10.93 2.20 -13.51
CA LYS A 135 9.68 1.92 -14.23
C LYS A 135 8.45 2.39 -13.44
N GLY A 136 8.42 2.15 -12.12
CA GLY A 136 7.34 2.64 -11.26
C GLY A 136 7.25 4.17 -11.25
N ILE A 137 8.39 4.86 -11.16
CA ILE A 137 8.46 6.33 -11.25
C ILE A 137 7.96 6.82 -12.62
N ASP A 138 8.36 6.18 -13.71
CA ASP A 138 7.93 6.57 -15.05
C ASP A 138 6.41 6.47 -15.21
N VAL A 139 5.80 5.38 -14.71
CA VAL A 139 4.34 5.20 -14.72
C VAL A 139 3.63 6.27 -13.87
N LEU A 140 4.16 6.59 -12.69
CA LEU A 140 3.59 7.67 -11.86
C LEU A 140 3.68 9.03 -12.57
N ASN A 141 4.79 9.31 -13.27
CA ASN A 141 4.98 10.52 -14.05
C ASN A 141 4.00 10.60 -15.25
N GLU A 142 3.81 9.50 -15.98
CA GLU A 142 2.82 9.40 -17.06
C GLU A 142 1.39 9.67 -16.55
N LEU A 143 1.07 9.15 -15.36
CA LEU A 143 -0.20 9.35 -14.68
C LEU A 143 -0.29 10.70 -13.95
N ARG A 144 0.76 11.50 -13.99
CA ARG A 144 0.89 12.82 -13.32
C ARG A 144 0.64 12.76 -11.81
N VAL A 145 1.00 11.64 -11.19
CA VAL A 145 0.92 11.46 -9.74
C VAL A 145 2.22 12.02 -9.12
N PRO A 146 2.14 13.03 -8.24
CA PRO A 146 3.33 13.61 -7.65
C PRO A 146 3.98 12.65 -6.64
N ILE A 147 5.28 12.45 -6.78
CA ILE A 147 6.08 11.66 -5.84
C ILE A 147 6.53 12.58 -4.72
N VAL A 148 6.00 12.38 -3.51
CA VAL A 148 6.28 13.26 -2.36
C VAL A 148 7.37 12.73 -1.45
N SER A 149 7.69 11.42 -1.54
CA SER A 149 8.71 10.81 -0.72
C SER A 149 9.29 9.54 -1.34
N LEU A 150 10.56 9.28 -1.00
CA LEU A 150 11.28 8.06 -1.29
C LEU A 150 11.72 7.40 0.02
N VAL A 151 11.57 6.08 0.10
CA VAL A 151 11.97 5.29 1.27
C VAL A 151 12.84 4.14 0.81
N GLU A 152 14.10 4.09 1.25
CA GLU A 152 14.95 2.91 1.11
C GLU A 152 14.79 2.06 2.39
N ASN A 153 14.03 0.98 2.28
CA ASN A 153 13.83 0.02 3.35
C ASN A 153 15.04 -0.93 3.48
N PHE A 154 15.23 -1.52 4.66
CA PHE A 154 16.34 -2.42 4.97
C PHE A 154 17.72 -1.81 4.68
N ALA A 155 17.86 -0.49 4.84
CA ALA A 155 19.03 0.24 4.42
C ALA A 155 20.28 -0.04 5.27
N TYR A 156 20.11 -0.41 6.53
CA TYR A 156 21.18 -0.71 7.48
C TYR A 156 20.62 -1.45 8.70
N PHE A 157 21.44 -2.10 9.51
CA PHE A 157 21.08 -2.42 10.90
C PHE A 157 22.18 -1.90 11.84
N ARG A 158 21.85 -1.71 13.12
CA ARG A 158 22.85 -1.35 14.14
C ARG A 158 23.06 -2.53 15.08
N ASP A 159 24.31 -2.91 15.29
CA ASP A 159 24.64 -3.92 16.30
C ASP A 159 24.52 -3.37 17.73
N GLU A 160 24.66 -4.24 18.74
CA GLU A 160 24.61 -3.86 20.16
C GLU A 160 25.68 -2.82 20.55
N SER A 161 26.76 -2.72 19.77
CA SER A 161 27.81 -1.70 19.96
C SER A 161 27.48 -0.36 19.29
N GLY A 162 26.34 -0.26 18.61
CA GLY A 162 25.89 0.93 17.89
C GLY A 162 26.50 1.09 16.50
N ARG A 163 27.28 0.12 16.01
CA ARG A 163 27.88 0.19 14.66
C ARG A 163 26.84 -0.16 13.61
N SER A 164 26.82 0.63 12.54
CA SER A 164 25.95 0.41 11.39
C SER A 164 26.55 -0.58 10.40
N HIS A 165 25.74 -1.53 9.97
CA HIS A 165 26.09 -2.55 8.97
C HIS A 165 25.16 -2.43 7.77
N LEU A 166 25.68 -2.71 6.58
CA LEU A 166 24.96 -2.57 5.30
C LEU A 166 24.81 -3.95 4.63
N PRO A 167 23.93 -4.84 5.14
CA PRO A 167 23.85 -6.22 4.68
C PRO A 167 23.46 -6.35 3.19
N PHE A 168 22.78 -5.35 2.65
CA PHE A 168 22.30 -5.33 1.27
C PHE A 168 23.12 -4.39 0.35
N GLY A 169 24.27 -3.92 0.84
CA GLY A 169 25.16 -3.04 0.11
C GLY A 169 24.89 -1.56 0.33
N PRO A 170 25.64 -0.69 -0.38
CA PRO A 170 25.51 0.76 -0.25
C PRO A 170 24.16 1.25 -0.76
N SER A 171 23.70 2.35 -0.19
CA SER A 171 22.46 3.02 -0.58
C SER A 171 22.44 3.36 -2.08
N GLN A 172 21.28 3.21 -2.71
CA GLN A 172 21.01 3.68 -4.06
C GLN A 172 20.04 4.87 -4.07
N LEU A 173 19.64 5.35 -2.89
CA LEU A 173 18.59 6.33 -2.71
C LEU A 173 18.89 7.67 -3.42
N ASP A 174 20.14 8.12 -3.43
CA ASP A 174 20.53 9.36 -4.11
C ASP A 174 20.25 9.29 -5.62
N ALA A 175 20.59 8.16 -6.25
CA ALA A 175 20.34 7.95 -7.67
C ALA A 175 18.85 7.87 -8.00
N ILE A 176 18.04 7.29 -7.10
CA ILE A 176 16.57 7.25 -7.25
C ILE A 176 15.99 8.65 -7.06
N ARG A 177 16.49 9.40 -6.07
CA ARG A 177 16.06 10.77 -5.76
C ARG A 177 16.28 11.72 -6.92
N GLU A 178 17.47 11.72 -7.49
CA GLU A 178 17.79 12.55 -8.66
C GLU A 178 16.89 12.20 -9.85
N TYR A 179 16.63 10.90 -10.07
CA TYR A 179 15.75 10.45 -11.13
C TYR A 179 14.28 10.85 -10.91
N ALA A 180 13.79 10.74 -9.66
CA ALA A 180 12.42 11.05 -9.29
C ALA A 180 12.14 12.56 -9.13
N GLY A 181 13.18 13.39 -9.07
CA GLY A 181 13.03 14.83 -8.81
C GLY A 181 12.56 15.15 -7.39
N VAL A 182 12.85 14.27 -6.42
CA VAL A 182 12.41 14.43 -5.02
C VAL A 182 13.46 15.21 -4.23
N ALA A 183 13.03 16.13 -3.36
CA ALA A 183 13.95 16.88 -2.50
C ALA A 183 14.61 15.96 -1.44
N GLU A 184 15.79 16.34 -0.94
CA GLU A 184 16.50 15.57 0.09
C GLU A 184 15.65 15.32 1.35
N ALA A 185 14.89 16.33 1.78
CA ALA A 185 13.99 16.23 2.92
C ALA A 185 12.84 15.21 2.75
N GLY A 186 12.60 14.74 1.53
CA GLY A 186 11.61 13.71 1.21
C GLY A 186 12.18 12.29 1.09
N ALA A 187 13.50 12.11 1.29
CA ALA A 187 14.16 10.82 1.13
C ALA A 187 14.58 10.23 2.48
N PHE A 188 14.15 9.00 2.77
CA PHE A 188 14.35 8.34 4.07
C PHE A 188 14.99 6.97 3.92
N ARG A 189 15.79 6.58 4.92
CA ARG A 189 16.42 5.26 5.02
C ARG A 189 15.94 4.58 6.29
N LEU A 190 15.25 3.45 6.13
CA LEU A 190 14.74 2.68 7.26
C LEU A 190 15.69 1.51 7.60
N PRO A 191 15.89 1.21 8.89
CA PRO A 191 16.72 0.10 9.28
C PRO A 191 16.06 -1.25 8.94
N LEU A 192 16.86 -2.31 8.91
CA LEU A 192 16.42 -3.68 9.09
C LEU A 192 16.14 -3.86 10.59
N GLU A 193 14.87 -4.09 10.94
CA GLU A 193 14.40 -4.38 12.31
C GLU A 193 14.66 -5.84 12.71
#